data_AF-A0A953BPE2-F1
#
_entry.id   AF-A0A953BPE2-F1
#
_cell.length_a   1.000
_cell.length_b   1.000
_cell.length_c   1.000
_cell.angle_alpha   90.00
_cell.angle_beta   90.00
_cell.angle_gamma   90.00
#
_symmetry.space_group_name_H-M   'P 1'
#
loop_
_entity.id
_entity.type
_entity.pdbx_description
1 polymer ?
#
loop_
_entity_poly.entity_id
_entity_poly.type
_entity_poly.pdbx_seq_one_letter_code
_entity_poly.pdbx_strand_id
1 'polypeptide(L)'
;MRPGQTPRDTTHDASGFTKQELLDASGLSSKTFDLIRKASRIRGPSHGGLNWVFSRQDVESLIHRAASGRFSERGGTAAQGWRRLLDPPV
;
A
#
# COMPACT_ATOMS: atom_id res chain seq x y z
N MET A 1 17.26 -15.11 20.60
CA MET A 1 16.02 -15.06 19.78
C MET A 1 15.11 -14.00 20.37
N ARG A 2 14.58 -13.05 19.59
CA ARG A 2 13.70 -11.99 20.13
C ARG A 2 12.24 -12.49 20.18
N PRO A 3 11.57 -12.46 21.35
CA PRO A 3 10.17 -12.81 21.48
C PRO A 3 9.29 -11.62 21.08
N GLY A 4 8.26 -11.84 20.25
CA GLY A 4 7.29 -10.81 19.92
C GLY A 4 6.66 -10.85 18.53
N GLN A 5 7.01 -11.81 17.68
CA GLN A 5 6.35 -11.98 16.38
C GLN A 5 5.30 -13.08 16.50
N THR A 6 4.16 -12.77 17.13
CA THR A 6 2.95 -13.56 16.90
C THR A 6 2.63 -13.48 15.40
N PRO A 7 2.46 -14.60 14.68
CA PRO A 7 1.83 -14.58 13.37
C PRO A 7 0.43 -14.03 13.61
N ARG A 8 0.23 -12.75 13.29
CA ARG A 8 -1.07 -12.13 13.47
C ARG A 8 -2.01 -12.83 12.49
N ASP A 9 -3.09 -13.31 13.06
CA ASP A 9 -4.20 -14.00 12.42
C ASP A 9 -4.41 -13.48 11.00
N THR A 10 -4.16 -14.37 10.06
CA THR A 10 -4.25 -14.10 8.63
C THR A 10 -5.72 -14.24 8.27
N THR A 11 -6.54 -13.31 8.75
CA THR A 11 -7.85 -13.04 8.13
C THR A 11 -7.55 -12.34 6.79
N HIS A 12 -6.96 -13.12 5.88
CA HIS A 12 -6.78 -12.83 4.47
C HIS A 12 -8.20 -12.82 3.89
N ASP A 13 -8.82 -11.65 3.90
CA ASP A 13 -9.81 -11.35 2.89
C ASP A 13 -9.12 -11.64 1.54
N ALA A 14 -9.67 -12.55 0.74
CA ALA A 14 -9.08 -12.99 -0.53
C ALA A 14 -9.04 -11.86 -1.60
N SER A 15 -9.18 -10.62 -1.17
CA SER A 15 -9.39 -9.39 -1.94
C SER A 15 -8.30 -8.34 -1.64
N GLY A 16 -7.11 -8.78 -1.26
CA GLY A 16 -5.96 -7.91 -1.03
C GLY A 16 -5.17 -7.61 -2.32
N PHE A 17 -4.36 -6.56 -2.28
CA PHE A 17 -3.54 -6.11 -3.42
C PHE A 17 -2.07 -6.33 -3.12
N THR A 18 -1.34 -6.91 -4.05
CA THR A 18 0.10 -7.08 -3.89
C THR A 18 0.82 -5.74 -3.98
N LYS A 19 2.00 -5.65 -3.35
CA LYS A 19 2.89 -4.50 -3.51
C LYS A 19 3.20 -4.24 -4.99
N GLN A 20 3.35 -5.28 -5.80
CA GLN A 20 3.58 -5.16 -7.24
C GLN A 20 2.43 -4.42 -7.93
N GLU A 21 1.18 -4.83 -7.70
CA GLU A 21 -0.01 -4.19 -8.28
C GLU A 21 -0.13 -2.73 -7.85
N LEU A 22 0.14 -2.44 -6.58
CA LEU A 22 0.12 -1.06 -6.07
C LEU A 22 1.22 -0.20 -6.71
N LEU A 23 2.41 -0.75 -6.95
CA LEU A 23 3.48 -0.02 -7.63
C LEU A 23 3.15 0.24 -9.09
N ASP A 24 2.61 -0.77 -9.78
CA ASP A 24 2.20 -0.69 -11.18
C ASP A 24 1.10 0.35 -11.37
N ALA A 25 0.02 0.27 -10.58
CA ALA A 25 -1.10 1.19 -10.67
C ALA A 25 -0.75 2.64 -10.33
N SER A 26 0.25 2.87 -9.46
CA SER A 26 0.64 4.21 -9.04
C SER A 26 1.77 4.84 -9.84
N GLY A 27 2.54 4.03 -10.60
CA GLY A 27 3.77 4.47 -11.26
C GLY A 27 4.85 4.96 -10.29
N LEU A 28 4.76 4.61 -9.00
CA LEU A 28 5.71 5.03 -7.97
C LEU A 28 6.93 4.12 -7.93
N SER A 29 8.06 4.70 -7.49
CA SER A 29 9.20 3.88 -7.09
C SER A 29 8.90 3.12 -5.79
N SER A 30 9.51 1.94 -5.61
CA SER A 30 9.44 1.17 -4.36
C SER A 30 9.82 2.00 -3.12
N LYS A 31 10.77 2.93 -3.27
CA LYS A 31 11.22 3.81 -2.19
C LYS A 31 10.13 4.82 -1.79
N THR A 32 9.49 5.46 -2.77
CA THR A 32 8.40 6.42 -2.53
C THR A 32 7.19 5.72 -1.92
N PHE A 33 6.85 4.53 -2.42
CA PHE A 33 5.80 3.71 -1.83
C PHE A 33 6.07 3.40 -0.35
N ASP A 34 7.29 2.97 -0.02
CA ASP A 34 7.63 2.64 1.38
C ASP A 34 7.55 3.86 2.32
N LEU A 35 7.91 5.05 1.82
CA LEU A 35 7.72 6.31 2.57
C LEU A 35 6.25 6.58 2.89
N ILE A 36 5.37 6.44 1.89
CA ILE A 36 3.92 6.63 2.06
C ILE A 36 3.35 5.58 3.01
N ARG A 37 3.72 4.30 2.85
CA ARG A 37 3.30 3.19 3.73
C ARG A 37 3.67 3.45 5.19
N LYS A 38 4.94 3.79 5.45
CA LYS A 38 5.43 4.13 6.80
C LYS A 38 4.68 5.32 7.38
N ALA A 39 4.44 6.35 6.57
CA ALA A 39 3.70 7.52 7.01
C ALA A 39 2.22 7.25 7.27
N SER A 40 1.67 6.21 6.64
CA SER A 40 0.32 5.67 6.88
C SER A 40 0.28 4.68 8.05
N ARG A 41 1.44 4.38 8.67
CA ARG A 41 1.62 3.40 9.76
C ARG A 41 1.18 1.97 9.40
N ILE A 42 1.20 1.63 8.11
CA ILE A 42 0.84 0.32 7.59
C ILE A 42 2.03 -0.63 7.71
N ARG A 43 1.81 -1.88 8.14
CA ARG A 43 2.86 -2.91 8.21
C ARG A 43 3.21 -3.43 6.82
N GLY A 44 4.42 -3.93 6.65
CA GLY A 44 4.86 -4.51 5.39
C GLY A 44 6.35 -4.38 5.14
N PRO A 45 6.82 -4.98 4.03
CA PRO A 45 8.24 -5.05 3.69
C PRO A 45 8.77 -3.69 3.25
N SER A 46 9.89 -3.28 3.87
CA SER A 46 10.60 -2.04 3.50
C SER A 46 11.25 -2.15 2.13
N HIS A 47 11.93 -3.26 1.84
CA HIS A 47 12.61 -3.52 0.57
C HIS A 47 12.18 -4.88 0.03
N GLY A 48 12.00 -4.99 -1.29
CA GLY A 48 11.44 -6.19 -1.92
C GLY A 48 10.00 -6.48 -1.46
N GLY A 49 9.65 -7.77 -1.38
CA GLY A 49 8.33 -8.22 -0.94
C GLY A 49 7.22 -7.78 -1.91
N LEU A 50 7.48 -7.92 -3.21
CA LEU A 50 6.52 -7.58 -4.27
C LEU A 50 5.20 -8.35 -4.14
N ASN A 51 5.27 -9.57 -3.59
CA ASN A 51 4.13 -10.44 -3.34
C ASN A 51 3.48 -10.20 -1.96
N TRP A 52 3.93 -9.20 -1.19
CA TRP A 52 3.25 -8.85 0.06
C TRP A 52 1.88 -8.28 -0.26
N VAL A 53 0.86 -8.86 0.35
CA VAL A 53 -0.54 -8.47 0.16
C VAL A 53 -0.93 -7.43 1.19
N PHE A 54 -1.48 -6.32 0.71
CA PHE A 54 -2.10 -5.27 1.51
C PHE A 54 -3.61 -5.44 1.46
N SER A 55 -4.27 -5.28 2.61
CA SER A 55 -5.73 -5.34 2.66
C SER A 55 -6.35 -4.11 1.99
N ARG A 56 -7.63 -4.18 1.62
CA ARG A 56 -8.39 -3.02 1.12
C ARG A 56 -8.25 -1.81 2.06
N GLN A 57 -8.35 -2.03 3.38
CA GLN A 57 -8.24 -0.97 4.39
C GLN A 57 -6.83 -0.33 4.40
N ASP A 58 -5.78 -1.12 4.17
CA ASP A 58 -4.42 -0.61 4.01
C ASP A 58 -4.34 0.29 2.76
N VAL A 59 -4.91 -0.14 1.64
CA VAL A 59 -4.93 0.64 0.40
C VAL A 59 -5.72 1.93 0.54
N GLU A 60 -6.85 1.93 1.23
CA GLU A 60 -7.60 3.15 1.56
C GLU A 60 -6.78 4.12 2.41
N SER A 61 -6.04 3.59 3.39
CA SER A 61 -5.13 4.38 4.23
C SER A 61 -3.97 4.97 3.42
N LEU A 62 -3.42 4.20 2.46
CA LEU A 62 -2.41 4.70 1.51
C LEU A 62 -2.96 5.83 0.64
N ILE A 63 -4.17 5.67 0.09
CA ILE A 63 -4.85 6.69 -0.74
C ILE A 63 -5.02 7.97 0.05
N HIS A 64 -5.59 7.89 1.26
CA HIS A 64 -5.80 9.05 2.11
C HIS A 64 -4.48 9.78 2.39
N ARG A 65 -3.40 9.03 2.66
CA ARG A 65 -2.10 9.61 2.95
C ARG A 65 -1.40 10.20 1.73
N ALA A 66 -1.51 9.55 0.57
CA ALA A 66 -0.92 10.04 -0.67
C ALA A 66 -1.67 11.28 -1.20
N ALA A 67 -3.00 11.32 -1.05
CA ALA A 67 -3.84 12.46 -1.40
C ALA A 67 -3.62 13.67 -0.49
N SER A 68 -3.09 13.50 0.73
CA SER A 68 -2.87 14.59 1.68
C SER A 68 -1.72 15.56 1.29
N GLY A 69 -1.20 15.49 0.07
CA GLY A 69 -0.23 16.43 -0.51
C GLY A 69 1.21 16.40 0.06
N ARG A 70 1.45 15.65 1.14
CA ARG A 70 2.75 15.66 1.86
C ARG A 70 3.84 14.79 1.21
N PHE A 71 3.50 13.96 0.22
CA PHE A 71 4.37 12.90 -0.30
C PHE A 71 4.89 13.08 -1.74
N SER A 72 4.73 14.27 -2.34
CA SER A 72 5.16 14.71 -3.70
C SER A 72 3.95 15.12 -4.55
N GLU A 73 4.20 15.90 -5.61
CA GLU A 73 3.27 16.17 -6.72
C GLU A 73 2.68 14.86 -7.30
N ARG A 74 3.44 13.75 -7.22
CA ARG A 74 3.01 12.42 -7.69
C ARG A 74 2.06 11.68 -6.74
N GLY A 75 1.87 12.17 -5.52
CA GLY A 75 0.98 11.56 -4.53
C GLY A 75 -0.48 11.52 -4.98
N GLY A 76 -0.93 12.57 -5.69
CA GLY A 76 -2.27 12.62 -6.26
C GLY A 76 -2.50 11.56 -7.34
N THR A 77 -1.55 11.41 -8.28
CA THR A 77 -1.61 10.37 -9.33
C THR A 77 -1.59 8.97 -8.73
N ALA A 78 -0.75 8.74 -7.70
CA ALA A 78 -0.70 7.46 -7.01
C ALA A 78 -2.02 7.11 -6.31
N ALA A 79 -2.62 8.09 -5.62
CA ALA A 79 -3.92 7.93 -4.97
C ALA A 79 -5.02 7.57 -5.98
N GLN A 80 -5.02 8.20 -7.16
CA GLN A 80 -5.97 7.87 -8.23
C GLN A 80 -5.76 6.45 -8.78
N GLY A 81 -4.50 6.05 -9.01
CA GLY A 81 -4.16 4.70 -9.45
C GLY A 81 -4.67 3.61 -8.51
N TRP A 82 -4.43 3.79 -7.20
CA TRP A 82 -4.95 2.87 -6.19
C TRP A 82 -6.47 2.92 -6.04
N ARG A 83 -7.10 4.09 -6.24
CA ARG A 83 -8.57 4.22 -6.22
C ARG A 83 -9.21 3.35 -7.29
N ARG A 84 -8.62 3.31 -8.50
CA ARG A 84 -9.10 2.46 -9.61
C ARG A 84 -8.97 0.97 -9.33
N LEU A 85 -8.00 0.55 -8.52
CA LEU A 85 -7.89 -0.84 -8.08
C LEU A 85 -9.03 -1.22 -7.13
N LEU A 86 -9.47 -0.29 -6.28
CA LEU A 86 -10.56 -0.52 -5.34
C LEU A 86 -11.95 -0.45 -5.99
N ASP A 87 -12.09 0.37 -7.02
CA ASP A 87 -13.34 0.66 -7.72
C ASP A 87 -13.03 0.87 -9.22
N PRO A 88 -12.97 -0.21 -10.02
CA PRO A 88 -12.74 -0.10 -11.45
C PRO A 88 -13.99 0.50 -12.11
N PRO A 89 -13.85 1.46 -13.05
CA PRO A 89 -15.00 1.97 -13.78
C PRO A 89 -15.64 0.84 -14.61
N VAL A 90 -16.96 0.67 -14.45
CA VAL A 90 -17.81 -0.21 -15.26
C VAL A 90 -18.00 0.29 -16.68
#